data_AF-A0A3D4JG79-F1
#
_entry.id   AF-A0A3D4JG79-F1
#
_cell.length_a   1.000
_cell.length_b   1.000
_cell.length_c   1.000
_cell.angle_alpha   90.00
_cell.angle_beta   90.00
_cell.angle_gamma   90.00
#
_symmetry.space_group_name_H-M   'P 1'
#
loop_
_entity.id
_entity.type
_entity.pdbx_description
1 polymer ?
#
loop_
_entity_poly.entity_id
_entity_poly.type
_entity_poly.pdbx_seq_one_letter_code
_entity_poly.pdbx_strand_id
1 'polypeptide(L)'
;MLTQRQSRLKYNFSQEFFRPDGHIVFTDLTSARTFAAQMSALRSTVVPASDLYAISLLDEAYHILLKHFYSRYTGVMGRAMGNLQSNLGSKYDLTLTKFTEEFPPKAVFKGEISAGTYLSTKLPNASDFGRGVRFAAIEEMMLINIANNNPAIKPYLDLFDDTNLKSTPYKEVLTLLQNFFSNQHGLSDGESLNDILMGAINASPDSLEGQLLFMLEKWGKLLGKEFSARILRGLDYIKEEVIRKQIASDTFTAEAVVPNFSGTEYAEHERYSPDQAWMPSLVLIAKNTYVWLAQLSKKYNREIKYLNEIPDEELDLLKSRGFTGLWLIGLWERSRASQKIKQRMGQSDAVASAYSLYSYDIANDLGGWNALENLRTRAWDKGIRLSADMVPNHMGIDSQWVIEHPDWFLSSSFSPYSSYSFKSENLSDDLRVSIHLEDHYYNKTDAAVVFQRRDLQTGDLKYIYHGNDGTSFPWNDTAQLDYSNPVVREAVIQVILHVARNFPIIRFDAAMTLAKKHIQRLWFPEPGAGGAIPSRAQFGLSKAEFEERIPQEFWREVVDRVSQEVPDTLLLAEAFWLMEGYFVRTLGMHRVYNSAFMHMLRD
;
A
#
# COMPACT_ATOMS: atom_id res chain seq x y z
N MET A 1 -22.78 10.99 -3.63
CA MET A 1 -23.76 10.58 -2.59
C MET A 1 -24.34 11.78 -1.86
N LEU A 2 -25.66 11.82 -1.67
CA LEU A 2 -26.33 12.80 -0.79
C LEU A 2 -26.24 12.37 0.67
N THR A 3 -26.22 13.35 1.57
CA THR A 3 -26.27 13.11 3.02
C THR A 3 -27.35 13.94 3.70
N GLN A 4 -27.90 13.36 4.76
CA GLN A 4 -28.96 13.97 5.57
C GLN A 4 -28.46 15.23 6.28
N ARG A 5 -29.32 16.26 6.35
CA ARG A 5 -29.09 17.54 7.03
C ARG A 5 -28.61 17.33 8.46
N GLN A 6 -29.28 16.47 9.22
CA GLN A 6 -28.93 16.20 10.61
C GLN A 6 -27.53 15.61 10.75
N SER A 7 -27.11 14.78 9.79
CA SER A 7 -25.77 14.22 9.74
C SER A 7 -24.71 15.31 9.53
N ARG A 8 -24.95 16.23 8.59
CA ARG A 8 -24.04 17.36 8.32
C ARG A 8 -23.85 18.25 9.55
N LEU A 9 -24.92 18.47 10.31
CA LEU A 9 -24.87 19.21 11.57
C LEU A 9 -24.16 18.43 12.67
N LYS A 10 -24.51 17.15 12.86
CA LYS A 10 -23.94 16.26 13.88
C LYS A 10 -22.42 16.18 13.76
N TYR A 11 -21.91 15.98 12.54
CA TYR A 11 -20.47 15.82 12.27
C TYR A 11 -19.75 17.11 11.94
N ASN A 12 -20.48 18.24 11.86
CA ASN A 12 -19.95 19.54 11.50
C ASN A 12 -19.09 19.51 10.22
N PHE A 13 -19.60 18.85 9.17
CA PHE A 13 -18.84 18.67 7.92
C PHE A 13 -18.55 20.02 7.25
N SER A 14 -17.31 20.16 6.76
CA SER A 14 -16.93 21.32 5.93
C SER A 14 -17.84 21.44 4.72
N GLN A 15 -18.26 22.66 4.40
CA GLN A 15 -19.08 22.94 3.22
C GLN A 15 -18.31 22.71 1.91
N GLU A 16 -17.00 22.52 1.95
CA GLU A 16 -16.14 22.23 0.80
C GLU A 16 -16.32 20.79 0.29
N PHE A 17 -16.76 19.86 1.14
CA PHE A 17 -17.09 18.50 0.70
C PHE A 17 -18.30 18.44 -0.24
N PHE A 18 -19.15 19.47 -0.22
CA PHE A 18 -20.43 19.46 -0.90
C PHE A 18 -20.40 20.30 -2.18
N ARG A 19 -20.75 19.65 -3.29
CA ARG A 19 -21.12 20.29 -4.56
C ARG A 19 -22.35 21.19 -4.38
N PRO A 20 -22.64 22.12 -5.32
CA PRO A 20 -23.81 22.99 -5.22
C PRO A 20 -25.14 22.23 -5.04
N ASP A 21 -25.26 21.08 -5.71
CA ASP A 21 -26.40 20.15 -5.63
C ASP A 21 -26.49 19.37 -4.29
N GLY A 22 -25.48 19.49 -3.42
CA GLY A 22 -25.44 18.82 -2.11
C GLY A 22 -24.75 17.46 -2.10
N HIS A 23 -24.25 16.97 -3.23
CA HIS A 23 -23.55 15.69 -3.29
C HIS A 23 -22.12 15.80 -2.78
N ILE A 24 -21.67 14.73 -2.14
CA ILE A 24 -20.27 14.44 -1.88
C ILE A 24 -19.76 13.55 -3.01
N VAL A 25 -18.58 13.88 -3.52
CA VAL A 25 -17.80 13.05 -4.45
C VAL A 25 -16.38 13.00 -3.93
N PHE A 26 -15.88 11.79 -3.66
CA PHE A 26 -14.48 11.60 -3.29
C PHE A 26 -13.64 11.37 -4.56
N THR A 27 -12.76 12.32 -4.86
CA THR A 27 -11.83 12.20 -6.00
C THR A 27 -10.66 11.28 -5.68
N ASP A 28 -10.33 11.12 -4.40
CA ASP A 28 -9.25 10.29 -3.87
C ASP A 28 -9.57 9.78 -2.45
N LEU A 29 -8.72 8.90 -1.92
CA LEU A 29 -8.88 8.38 -0.56
C LEU A 29 -8.62 9.44 0.52
N THR A 30 -7.83 10.47 0.24
CA THR A 30 -7.47 11.54 1.21
C THR A 30 -8.70 12.33 1.63
N SER A 31 -9.55 12.70 0.67
CA SER A 31 -10.84 13.36 0.93
C SER A 31 -11.78 12.47 1.75
N ALA A 32 -11.86 11.17 1.43
CA ALA A 32 -12.62 10.20 2.20
C ALA A 32 -12.09 10.02 3.63
N ARG A 33 -10.76 10.00 3.83
CA ARG A 33 -10.12 9.94 5.15
C ARG A 33 -10.44 11.15 6.02
N THR A 34 -10.42 12.34 5.44
CA THR A 34 -10.74 13.56 6.18
C THR A 34 -12.20 13.54 6.64
N PHE A 35 -13.11 13.10 5.78
CA PHE A 35 -14.53 12.93 6.12
C PHE A 35 -14.73 11.83 7.20
N ALA A 36 -14.08 10.68 7.03
CA ALA A 36 -14.10 9.56 7.98
C ALA A 36 -13.58 9.97 9.36
N ALA A 37 -12.52 10.78 9.41
CA ALA A 37 -11.92 11.27 10.65
C ALA A 37 -12.89 12.17 11.43
N GLN A 38 -13.62 13.08 10.75
CA GLN A 38 -14.66 13.90 11.40
C GLN A 38 -15.78 13.05 11.98
N MET A 39 -16.18 11.98 11.28
CA MET A 39 -17.16 11.03 11.82
C MET A 39 -16.63 10.23 13.01
N SER A 40 -15.41 9.71 12.88
CA SER A 40 -14.76 8.88 13.90
C SER A 40 -14.54 9.63 15.20
N ALA A 41 -14.29 10.95 15.13
CA ALA A 41 -14.12 11.80 16.31
C ALA A 41 -15.37 11.89 17.20
N LEU A 42 -16.56 11.63 16.65
CA LEU A 42 -17.84 11.70 17.37
C LEU A 42 -18.55 10.34 17.50
N ARG A 43 -17.96 9.27 16.97
CA ARG A 43 -18.47 7.91 17.06
C ARG A 43 -17.68 7.12 18.10
N SER A 44 -18.31 6.08 18.64
CA SER A 44 -17.63 5.10 19.51
C SER A 44 -16.72 4.15 18.73
N THR A 45 -16.94 4.02 17.41
CA THR A 45 -16.16 3.17 16.52
C THR A 45 -15.52 4.00 15.41
N VAL A 46 -14.30 3.60 15.03
CA VAL A 46 -13.58 4.19 13.90
C VAL A 46 -14.34 3.89 12.61
N VAL A 47 -14.50 4.92 11.78
CA VAL A 47 -15.09 4.82 10.44
C VAL A 47 -13.98 4.55 9.42
N PRO A 48 -14.00 3.41 8.72
CA PRO A 48 -13.09 3.14 7.61
C PRO A 48 -13.33 4.12 6.45
N ALA A 49 -12.27 4.78 6.00
CA ALA A 49 -12.34 5.66 4.83
C ALA A 49 -12.59 4.88 3.53
N SER A 50 -12.13 3.62 3.46
CA SER A 50 -12.38 2.70 2.35
C SER A 50 -13.88 2.48 2.11
N ASP A 51 -14.65 2.34 3.19
CA ASP A 51 -16.09 2.07 3.11
C ASP A 51 -16.84 3.29 2.57
N LEU A 52 -16.51 4.50 3.07
CA LEU A 52 -17.10 5.73 2.57
C LEU A 52 -16.75 5.99 1.10
N TYR A 53 -15.52 5.69 0.70
CA TYR A 53 -15.10 5.76 -0.69
C TYR A 53 -15.89 4.77 -1.57
N ALA A 54 -16.04 3.52 -1.10
CA ALA A 54 -16.82 2.49 -1.79
C ALA A 54 -18.31 2.86 -1.92
N ILE A 55 -18.92 3.42 -0.88
CA ILE A 55 -20.31 3.89 -0.91
C ILE A 55 -20.47 5.03 -1.93
N SER A 56 -19.53 5.98 -1.98
CA SER A 56 -19.51 7.03 -3.01
C SER A 56 -19.43 6.45 -4.42
N LEU A 57 -18.61 5.41 -4.62
CA LEU A 57 -18.50 4.74 -5.92
C LEU A 57 -19.77 3.99 -6.32
N LEU A 58 -20.45 3.33 -5.37
CA LEU A 58 -21.74 2.67 -5.65
C LEU A 58 -22.79 3.70 -6.09
N ASP A 59 -22.89 4.81 -5.37
CA ASP A 59 -23.78 5.93 -5.69
C ASP A 59 -23.48 6.52 -7.09
N GLU A 60 -22.22 6.85 -7.38
CA GLU A 60 -21.79 7.33 -8.70
C GLU A 60 -22.07 6.30 -9.80
N ALA A 61 -21.87 5.00 -9.55
CA ALA A 61 -22.18 3.92 -10.49
C ALA A 61 -23.68 3.91 -10.83
N TYR A 62 -24.55 4.01 -9.82
CA TYR A 62 -25.99 4.07 -10.05
C TYR A 62 -26.39 5.27 -10.89
N HIS A 63 -25.83 6.46 -10.63
CA HIS A 63 -26.09 7.64 -11.47
C HIS A 63 -25.67 7.44 -12.93
N ILE A 64 -24.52 6.79 -13.19
CA ILE A 64 -24.09 6.46 -14.55
C ILE A 64 -25.07 5.50 -15.22
N LEU A 65 -25.47 4.43 -14.53
CA LEU A 65 -26.42 3.44 -15.05
C LEU A 65 -27.79 4.06 -15.33
N LEU A 66 -28.29 4.88 -14.41
CA LEU A 66 -29.53 5.63 -14.57
C LEU A 66 -29.43 6.63 -15.73
N LYS A 67 -28.30 7.31 -15.90
CA LYS A 67 -28.05 8.17 -17.07
C LYS A 67 -28.20 7.39 -18.38
N HIS A 68 -27.62 6.19 -18.48
CA HIS A 68 -27.81 5.31 -19.64
C HIS A 68 -29.27 4.89 -19.82
N PHE A 69 -29.95 4.52 -18.73
CA PHE A 69 -31.34 4.08 -18.76
C PHE A 69 -32.26 5.19 -19.30
N TYR A 70 -32.15 6.40 -18.76
CA TYR A 70 -32.95 7.54 -19.19
C TYR A 70 -32.62 8.00 -20.61
N SER A 71 -31.39 7.77 -21.08
CA SER A 71 -31.00 8.05 -22.47
C SER A 71 -31.65 7.06 -23.43
N ARG A 72 -31.73 5.77 -23.04
CA ARG A 72 -32.41 4.72 -23.80
C ARG A 72 -33.93 4.92 -23.84
N TYR A 73 -34.52 5.31 -22.72
CA TYR A 73 -35.97 5.50 -22.57
C TYR A 73 -36.32 6.99 -22.43
N THR A 74 -36.14 7.74 -23.52
CA THR A 74 -36.36 9.20 -23.50
C THR A 74 -37.76 9.56 -22.99
N GLY A 75 -37.82 10.54 -22.09
CA GLY A 75 -39.06 11.04 -21.49
C GLY A 75 -39.71 10.12 -20.43
N VAL A 76 -39.10 8.97 -20.09
CA VAL A 76 -39.66 8.01 -19.12
C VAL A 76 -39.88 8.65 -17.74
N MET A 77 -38.92 9.43 -17.26
CA MET A 77 -39.05 10.10 -15.97
C MET A 77 -40.10 11.22 -15.99
N GLY A 78 -40.28 11.92 -17.12
CA GLY A 78 -41.36 12.90 -17.26
C GLY A 78 -42.74 12.24 -17.10
N ARG A 79 -42.91 11.04 -17.68
CA ARG A 79 -44.12 10.22 -17.48
C ARG A 79 -44.25 9.72 -16.04
N ALA A 80 -43.15 9.32 -15.40
CA ALA A 80 -43.15 8.91 -13.99
C ALA A 80 -43.58 10.06 -13.07
N MET A 81 -43.02 11.26 -13.29
CA MET A 81 -43.40 12.49 -12.57
C MET A 81 -44.88 12.84 -12.78
N GLY A 82 -45.39 12.73 -14.02
CA GLY A 82 -46.80 12.93 -14.31
C GLY A 82 -47.72 11.91 -13.62
N ASN A 83 -47.27 10.65 -13.51
CA ASN A 83 -47.98 9.61 -12.76
C ASN A 83 -48.02 9.93 -11.26
N LEU A 84 -46.89 10.33 -10.68
CA LEU A 84 -46.82 10.75 -9.28
C LEU A 84 -47.74 11.95 -9.00
N GLN A 85 -47.69 12.99 -9.84
CA GLN A 85 -48.49 14.19 -9.67
C GLN A 85 -49.99 13.90 -9.78
N SER A 86 -50.39 13.04 -10.71
CA SER A 86 -51.80 12.65 -10.90
C SER A 86 -52.36 11.87 -9.70
N ASN A 87 -51.55 11.00 -9.10
CA ASN A 87 -51.99 10.16 -7.97
C ASN A 87 -51.92 10.89 -6.61
N LEU A 88 -50.91 11.75 -6.41
CA LEU A 88 -50.65 12.37 -5.10
C LEU A 88 -51.17 13.81 -4.97
N GLY A 89 -51.46 14.49 -6.09
CA GLY A 89 -51.92 15.88 -6.08
C GLY A 89 -50.94 16.82 -5.34
N SER A 90 -51.45 17.66 -4.43
CA SER A 90 -50.62 18.59 -3.63
C SER A 90 -49.61 17.90 -2.71
N LYS A 91 -49.83 16.62 -2.37
CA LYS A 91 -48.90 15.86 -1.54
C LYS A 91 -47.57 15.57 -2.25
N TYR A 92 -47.56 15.57 -3.59
CA TYR A 92 -46.34 15.41 -4.39
C TYR A 92 -45.32 16.52 -4.10
N ASP A 93 -45.75 17.78 -4.15
CA ASP A 93 -44.87 18.93 -3.88
C ASP A 93 -44.45 18.98 -2.40
N LEU A 94 -45.32 18.56 -1.48
CA LEU A 94 -44.98 18.44 -0.06
C LEU A 94 -43.85 17.44 0.16
N THR A 95 -43.93 16.24 -0.43
CA THR A 95 -42.88 15.21 -0.31
C THR A 95 -41.57 15.66 -0.93
N LEU A 96 -41.59 16.27 -2.13
CA LEU A 96 -40.37 16.81 -2.75
C LEU A 96 -39.71 17.91 -1.92
N THR A 97 -40.52 18.82 -1.38
CA THR A 97 -40.03 19.90 -0.53
C THR A 97 -39.39 19.33 0.73
N LYS A 98 -40.08 18.40 1.41
CA LYS A 98 -39.55 17.77 2.62
C LYS A 98 -38.28 16.97 2.36
N PHE A 99 -38.21 16.23 1.26
CA PHE A 99 -36.98 15.54 0.85
C PHE A 99 -35.82 16.51 0.64
N THR A 100 -36.07 17.60 -0.07
CA THR A 100 -35.05 18.65 -0.32
C THR A 100 -34.63 19.37 0.97
N GLU A 101 -35.48 19.40 1.99
CA GLU A 101 -35.09 19.89 3.32
C GLU A 101 -34.23 18.87 4.10
N GLU A 102 -34.58 17.59 4.06
CA GLU A 102 -33.84 16.54 4.76
C GLU A 102 -32.51 16.19 4.08
N PHE A 103 -32.43 16.29 2.75
CA PHE A 103 -31.24 16.04 1.94
C PHE A 103 -30.89 17.27 1.11
N PRO A 104 -30.41 18.36 1.74
CA PRO A 104 -30.41 19.65 1.11
C PRO A 104 -29.24 19.89 0.15
N PRO A 105 -29.47 20.57 -0.98
CA PRO A 105 -28.40 21.22 -1.74
C PRO A 105 -27.75 22.31 -0.88
N LYS A 106 -26.57 22.77 -1.28
CA LYS A 106 -25.75 23.70 -0.48
C LYS A 106 -26.49 24.99 -0.09
N ALA A 107 -27.21 25.59 -1.05
CA ALA A 107 -27.94 26.83 -0.82
C ALA A 107 -29.12 26.66 0.15
N VAL A 108 -29.83 25.53 0.08
CA VAL A 108 -30.94 25.20 1.02
C VAL A 108 -30.40 24.86 2.40
N PHE A 109 -29.26 24.17 2.48
CA PHE A 109 -28.62 23.86 3.76
C PHE A 109 -28.24 25.13 4.52
N LYS A 110 -27.64 26.10 3.81
CA LYS A 110 -27.24 27.40 4.34
C LYS A 110 -28.38 28.38 4.61
N GLY A 111 -29.61 28.07 4.16
CA GLY A 111 -30.76 28.97 4.26
C GLY A 111 -30.73 30.14 3.29
N GLU A 112 -29.91 30.08 2.23
CA GLU A 112 -29.85 31.11 1.18
C GLU A 112 -31.12 31.10 0.30
N ILE A 113 -31.74 29.93 0.15
CA ILE A 113 -32.97 29.71 -0.61
C ILE A 113 -33.85 28.66 0.06
N SER A 114 -35.18 28.80 -0.02
CA SER A 114 -36.10 27.76 0.46
C SER A 114 -36.08 26.52 -0.44
N ALA A 115 -36.39 25.34 0.11
CA ALA A 115 -36.50 24.10 -0.66
C ALA A 115 -37.53 24.20 -1.80
N GLY A 116 -38.69 24.79 -1.55
CA GLY A 116 -39.73 24.99 -2.58
C GLY A 116 -39.28 25.93 -3.72
N THR A 117 -38.56 27.00 -3.38
CA THR A 117 -37.98 27.90 -4.40
C THR A 117 -36.88 27.17 -5.19
N TYR A 118 -36.02 26.40 -4.54
CA TYR A 118 -34.99 25.59 -5.21
C TYR A 118 -35.59 24.61 -6.23
N LEU A 119 -36.66 23.89 -5.84
CA LEU A 119 -37.39 22.97 -6.73
C LEU A 119 -38.08 23.66 -7.92
N SER A 120 -38.27 24.98 -7.84
CA SER A 120 -38.85 25.80 -8.90
C SER A 120 -37.79 26.40 -9.83
N THR A 121 -36.50 26.26 -9.51
CA THR A 121 -35.42 26.76 -10.38
C THR A 121 -35.24 25.87 -11.61
N LYS A 122 -34.91 26.50 -12.74
CA LYS A 122 -34.34 25.82 -13.90
C LYS A 122 -32.82 25.86 -13.73
N LEU A 123 -32.21 24.87 -13.10
CA LEU A 123 -30.75 24.85 -13.01
C LEU A 123 -30.14 24.75 -14.41
N PRO A 124 -29.21 25.65 -14.80
CA PRO A 124 -28.61 25.62 -16.14
C PRO A 124 -27.57 24.51 -16.36
N ASN A 125 -27.01 23.88 -15.31
CA ASN A 125 -25.78 23.08 -15.43
C ASN A 125 -25.78 21.76 -14.62
N ALA A 126 -26.65 20.82 -14.97
CA ALA A 126 -26.41 19.40 -14.69
C ALA A 126 -26.38 18.66 -16.04
N SER A 127 -25.16 18.39 -16.49
CA SER A 127 -24.73 17.97 -17.82
C SER A 127 -25.60 16.90 -18.52
N ASP A 128 -25.85 17.19 -19.80
CA ASP A 128 -26.33 16.38 -20.94
C ASP A 128 -27.83 16.31 -21.27
N PHE A 129 -28.77 16.68 -20.40
CA PHE A 129 -30.21 16.53 -20.76
C PHE A 129 -31.18 17.62 -20.28
N GLY A 130 -30.70 18.73 -19.70
CA GLY A 130 -31.61 19.80 -19.25
C GLY A 130 -32.67 19.33 -18.25
N ARG A 131 -32.30 18.37 -17.39
CA ARG A 131 -33.21 17.72 -16.42
C ARG A 131 -33.39 18.66 -15.22
N GLY A 132 -34.61 19.08 -14.93
CA GLY A 132 -34.92 20.05 -13.87
C GLY A 132 -34.72 19.50 -12.45
N VAL A 133 -34.65 20.39 -11.46
CA VAL A 133 -34.35 20.04 -10.06
C VAL A 133 -35.28 18.98 -9.45
N ARG A 134 -36.56 18.99 -9.84
CA ARG A 134 -37.54 17.98 -9.41
C ARG A 134 -37.23 16.57 -9.93
N PHE A 135 -36.68 16.45 -11.13
CA PHE A 135 -36.25 15.16 -11.68
C PHE A 135 -35.17 14.56 -10.78
N ALA A 136 -34.14 15.37 -10.47
CA ALA A 136 -33.03 14.93 -9.63
C ALA A 136 -33.55 14.50 -8.26
N ALA A 137 -34.38 15.31 -7.60
CA ALA A 137 -34.94 14.96 -6.29
C ALA A 137 -35.65 13.58 -6.26
N ILE A 138 -36.34 13.18 -7.34
CA ILE A 138 -37.01 11.87 -7.40
C ILE A 138 -36.00 10.74 -7.65
N GLU A 139 -35.01 10.96 -8.51
CA GLU A 139 -33.90 10.03 -8.70
C GLU A 139 -33.19 9.76 -7.35
N GLU A 140 -32.88 10.83 -6.61
CA GLU A 140 -32.27 10.74 -5.30
C GLU A 140 -33.14 10.05 -4.27
N MET A 141 -34.47 10.25 -4.27
CA MET A 141 -35.37 9.48 -3.41
C MET A 141 -35.25 7.98 -3.65
N MET A 142 -35.11 7.56 -4.92
CA MET A 142 -34.92 6.15 -5.26
C MET A 142 -33.57 5.65 -4.71
N LEU A 143 -32.47 6.39 -4.92
CA LEU A 143 -31.14 5.99 -4.46
C LEU A 143 -30.99 6.01 -2.94
N ILE A 144 -31.58 6.98 -2.25
CA ILE A 144 -31.65 7.01 -0.78
C ILE A 144 -32.42 5.79 -0.27
N ASN A 145 -33.53 5.41 -0.91
CA ASN A 145 -34.22 4.16 -0.56
C ASN A 145 -33.33 2.93 -0.78
N ILE A 146 -32.54 2.86 -1.86
CA ILE A 146 -31.58 1.77 -2.08
C ILE A 146 -30.53 1.74 -0.96
N ALA A 147 -29.95 2.88 -0.59
CA ALA A 147 -28.97 2.96 0.50
C ALA A 147 -29.56 2.51 1.85
N ASN A 148 -30.80 2.90 2.17
CA ASN A 148 -31.48 2.49 3.41
C ASN A 148 -31.81 0.98 3.46
N ASN A 149 -31.98 0.34 2.30
CA ASN A 149 -32.26 -1.09 2.19
C ASN A 149 -31.00 -1.94 1.96
N ASN A 150 -29.81 -1.34 1.91
CA ASN A 150 -28.54 -2.04 1.68
C ASN A 150 -27.91 -2.48 3.01
N PRO A 151 -27.83 -3.80 3.31
CA PRO A 151 -27.27 -4.28 4.58
C PRO A 151 -25.82 -3.84 4.80
N ALA A 152 -24.99 -3.81 3.75
CA ALA A 152 -23.60 -3.35 3.82
C ALA A 152 -23.45 -1.86 4.19
N ILE A 153 -24.47 -1.04 3.94
CA ILE A 153 -24.48 0.40 4.26
C ILE A 153 -25.07 0.66 5.66
N LYS A 154 -25.66 -0.34 6.31
CA LYS A 154 -26.31 -0.19 7.63
C LYS A 154 -25.48 0.54 8.70
N PRO A 155 -24.14 0.34 8.82
CA PRO A 155 -23.30 1.09 9.77
C PRO A 155 -23.20 2.60 9.50
N TYR A 156 -23.69 3.05 8.35
CA TYR A 156 -23.63 4.43 7.84
C TYR A 156 -25.03 5.04 7.66
N LEU A 157 -26.08 4.41 8.20
CA LEU A 157 -27.46 4.89 8.04
C LEU A 157 -27.67 6.32 8.52
N ASP A 158 -26.95 6.80 9.53
CA ASP A 158 -27.05 8.19 9.97
C ASP A 158 -26.56 9.21 8.93
N LEU A 159 -25.92 8.80 7.83
CA LEU A 159 -25.68 9.64 6.65
C LEU A 159 -26.90 9.69 5.72
N PHE A 160 -27.73 8.64 5.70
CA PHE A 160 -28.76 8.42 4.68
C PHE A 160 -30.19 8.23 5.26
N ASP A 161 -30.38 8.36 6.56
CA ASP A 161 -31.63 7.99 7.25
C ASP A 161 -32.84 8.73 6.70
N ASP A 162 -33.77 7.97 6.12
CA ASP A 162 -34.99 8.49 5.52
C ASP A 162 -36.19 8.54 6.47
N THR A 163 -36.01 8.22 7.75
CA THR A 163 -37.10 8.09 8.73
C THR A 163 -37.93 9.36 8.87
N ASN A 164 -37.31 10.55 8.76
CA ASN A 164 -38.01 11.83 8.82
C ASN A 164 -38.99 12.05 7.64
N LEU A 165 -38.79 11.35 6.52
CA LEU A 165 -39.65 11.44 5.34
C LEU A 165 -40.94 10.64 5.48
N LYS A 166 -41.01 9.70 6.44
CA LYS A 166 -42.20 8.87 6.73
C LYS A 166 -43.41 9.68 7.19
N SER A 167 -43.19 10.95 7.57
CA SER A 167 -44.25 11.94 7.84
C SER A 167 -44.97 12.44 6.58
N THR A 168 -44.45 12.11 5.40
CA THR A 168 -45.03 12.44 4.09
C THR A 168 -45.38 11.15 3.32
N PRO A 169 -46.08 11.23 2.17
CA PRO A 169 -46.29 10.08 1.28
C PRO A 169 -45.04 9.51 0.58
N TYR A 170 -43.84 9.69 1.14
CA TYR A 170 -42.58 9.19 0.60
C TYR A 170 -42.62 7.69 0.24
N LYS A 171 -43.18 6.84 1.12
CA LYS A 171 -43.35 5.40 0.80
C LYS A 171 -44.28 5.16 -0.39
N GLU A 172 -45.35 5.94 -0.49
CA GLU A 172 -46.31 5.86 -1.59
C GLU A 172 -45.65 6.30 -2.92
N VAL A 173 -44.80 7.34 -2.89
CA VAL A 173 -43.96 7.75 -4.03
C VAL A 173 -43.09 6.58 -4.49
N LEU A 174 -42.37 5.92 -3.58
CA LEU A 174 -41.50 4.79 -3.92
C LEU A 174 -42.29 3.61 -4.52
N THR A 175 -43.45 3.27 -3.95
CA THR A 175 -44.33 2.22 -4.50
C THR A 175 -44.85 2.57 -5.89
N LEU A 176 -45.28 3.82 -6.11
CA LEU A 176 -45.75 4.28 -7.42
C LEU A 176 -44.63 4.24 -8.46
N LEU A 177 -43.40 4.65 -8.10
CA LEU A 177 -42.24 4.57 -8.98
C LEU A 177 -41.89 3.11 -9.30
N GLN A 178 -41.88 2.22 -8.31
CA GLN A 178 -41.62 0.80 -8.51
C GLN A 178 -42.62 0.18 -9.49
N ASN A 179 -43.92 0.43 -9.30
CA ASN A 179 -44.99 -0.06 -10.18
C ASN A 179 -44.92 0.56 -11.58
N PHE A 180 -44.49 1.83 -11.69
CA PHE A 180 -44.32 2.50 -12.97
C PHE A 180 -43.16 1.87 -13.77
N PHE A 181 -42.03 1.64 -13.11
CA PHE A 181 -40.82 1.11 -13.74
C PHE A 181 -40.81 -0.41 -13.90
N SER A 182 -41.66 -1.17 -13.20
CA SER A 182 -41.77 -2.63 -13.40
C SER A 182 -42.19 -3.02 -14.82
N ASN A 183 -42.79 -2.09 -15.56
CA ASN A 183 -43.20 -2.25 -16.96
C ASN A 183 -42.15 -1.76 -17.96
N GLN A 184 -40.97 -1.33 -17.51
CA GLN A 184 -39.88 -0.84 -18.37
C GLN A 184 -38.72 -1.85 -18.36
N HIS A 185 -38.22 -2.18 -19.55
CA HIS A 185 -36.99 -2.95 -19.68
C HIS A 185 -35.79 -2.13 -19.21
N GLY A 186 -34.77 -2.80 -18.70
CA GLY A 186 -33.51 -2.25 -18.18
C GLY A 186 -32.50 -1.93 -19.28
N LEU A 187 -31.22 -2.13 -18.99
CA LEU A 187 -30.14 -1.82 -19.94
C LEU A 187 -29.80 -3.01 -20.84
N SER A 188 -30.10 -4.23 -20.38
CA SER A 188 -29.94 -5.49 -21.12
C SER A 188 -31.27 -6.19 -21.40
N ASP A 189 -31.28 -7.13 -22.34
CA ASP A 189 -32.49 -7.92 -22.64
C ASP A 189 -32.92 -8.75 -21.42
N GLY A 190 -34.20 -8.64 -21.03
CA GLY A 190 -34.77 -9.32 -19.87
C GLY A 190 -34.43 -8.71 -18.50
N GLU A 191 -33.57 -7.68 -18.44
CA GLU A 191 -33.30 -6.91 -17.23
C GLU A 191 -34.42 -5.88 -16.99
N SER A 192 -34.76 -5.59 -15.74
CA SER A 192 -35.64 -4.48 -15.34
C SER A 192 -34.84 -3.38 -14.64
N LEU A 193 -35.44 -2.19 -14.45
CA LEU A 193 -34.81 -1.14 -13.64
C LEU A 193 -34.56 -1.61 -12.18
N ASN A 194 -35.44 -2.45 -11.65
CA ASN A 194 -35.26 -2.99 -10.31
C ASN A 194 -34.05 -3.92 -10.22
N ASP A 195 -33.76 -4.69 -11.28
CA ASP A 195 -32.56 -5.54 -11.34
C ASP A 195 -31.27 -4.72 -11.41
N ILE A 196 -31.33 -3.50 -11.97
CA ILE A 196 -30.22 -2.55 -11.92
C ILE A 196 -30.02 -2.06 -10.49
N LEU A 197 -31.08 -1.54 -9.86
CA LEU A 197 -31.01 -0.92 -8.55
C LEU A 197 -30.67 -1.91 -7.43
N MET A 198 -31.25 -3.10 -7.44
CA MET A 198 -31.08 -4.12 -6.40
C MET A 198 -30.02 -5.17 -6.73
N GLY A 199 -29.51 -5.22 -7.97
CA GLY A 199 -28.65 -6.32 -8.44
C GLY A 199 -27.40 -6.53 -7.59
N ALA A 200 -26.67 -5.45 -7.28
CA ALA A 200 -25.47 -5.53 -6.46
C ALA A 200 -25.78 -6.01 -5.03
N ILE A 201 -26.83 -5.44 -4.41
CA ILE A 201 -27.28 -5.82 -3.06
C ILE A 201 -27.67 -7.30 -3.04
N ASN A 202 -28.41 -7.78 -4.03
CA ASN A 202 -28.84 -9.18 -4.09
C ASN A 202 -27.65 -10.14 -4.28
N ALA A 203 -26.64 -9.74 -5.05
CA ALA A 203 -25.45 -10.56 -5.29
C ALA A 203 -24.51 -10.61 -4.07
N SER A 204 -24.43 -9.54 -3.28
CA SER A 204 -23.54 -9.45 -2.11
C SER A 204 -24.12 -8.53 -1.03
N PRO A 205 -25.12 -9.01 -0.25
CA PRO A 205 -25.89 -8.15 0.65
C PRO A 205 -25.06 -7.43 1.71
N ASP A 206 -24.08 -8.14 2.27
CA ASP A 206 -23.29 -7.68 3.43
C ASP A 206 -21.86 -7.24 3.04
N SER A 207 -21.54 -7.07 1.76
CA SER A 207 -20.18 -6.76 1.30
C SER A 207 -20.15 -5.62 0.27
N LEU A 208 -19.60 -4.47 0.66
CA LEU A 208 -19.31 -3.36 -0.26
C LEU A 208 -18.35 -3.79 -1.39
N GLU A 209 -17.37 -4.63 -1.06
CA GLU A 209 -16.42 -5.21 -2.02
C GLU A 209 -17.15 -6.06 -3.07
N GLY A 210 -18.00 -6.99 -2.61
CA GLY A 210 -18.77 -7.87 -3.49
C GLY A 210 -19.75 -7.08 -4.38
N GLN A 211 -20.36 -6.02 -3.84
CA GLN A 211 -21.24 -5.13 -4.61
C GLN A 211 -20.50 -4.39 -5.72
N LEU A 212 -19.31 -3.85 -5.44
CA LEU A 212 -18.47 -3.18 -6.45
C LEU A 212 -17.94 -4.16 -7.51
N LEU A 213 -17.54 -5.37 -7.11
CA LEU A 213 -17.14 -6.43 -8.05
C LEU A 213 -18.28 -6.81 -8.99
N PHE A 214 -19.49 -6.98 -8.45
CA PHE A 214 -20.68 -7.24 -9.27
C PHE A 214 -20.95 -6.11 -10.27
N MET A 215 -20.81 -4.85 -9.84
CA MET A 215 -20.98 -3.68 -10.73
C MET A 215 -19.99 -3.70 -11.90
N LEU A 216 -18.73 -4.06 -11.65
CA LEU A 216 -17.70 -4.19 -12.69
C LEU A 216 -17.99 -5.35 -13.64
N GLU A 217 -18.30 -6.53 -13.10
CA GLU A 217 -18.57 -7.72 -13.89
C GLU A 217 -19.78 -7.51 -14.81
N LYS A 218 -20.88 -6.99 -14.26
CA LYS A 218 -22.13 -6.86 -14.99
C LYS A 218 -22.19 -5.61 -15.87
N TRP A 219 -21.69 -4.47 -15.38
CA TRP A 219 -21.88 -3.18 -16.05
C TRP A 219 -20.60 -2.41 -16.36
N GLY A 220 -19.41 -3.00 -16.19
CA GLY A 220 -18.12 -2.31 -16.41
C GLY A 220 -17.98 -1.63 -17.78
N LYS A 221 -18.56 -2.21 -18.84
CA LYS A 221 -18.59 -1.57 -20.18
C LYS A 221 -19.40 -0.27 -20.21
N LEU A 222 -20.52 -0.22 -19.51
CA LEU A 222 -21.39 0.97 -19.43
C LEU A 222 -20.79 2.02 -18.50
N LEU A 223 -20.17 1.58 -17.41
CA LEU A 223 -19.46 2.44 -16.46
C LEU A 223 -18.27 3.17 -17.10
N GLY A 224 -17.66 2.57 -18.13
CA GLY A 224 -16.52 3.13 -18.85
C GLY A 224 -15.19 2.83 -18.15
N LYS A 225 -14.09 2.94 -18.91
CA LYS A 225 -12.75 2.51 -18.46
C LYS A 225 -12.24 3.30 -17.26
N GLU A 226 -12.36 4.63 -17.29
CA GLU A 226 -11.85 5.51 -16.23
C GLU A 226 -12.56 5.27 -14.90
N PHE A 227 -13.89 5.17 -14.92
CA PHE A 227 -14.67 4.90 -13.71
C PHE A 227 -14.47 3.46 -13.20
N SER A 228 -14.35 2.49 -14.11
CA SER A 228 -14.01 1.11 -13.74
C SER A 228 -12.66 1.04 -13.03
N ALA A 229 -11.66 1.80 -13.47
CA ALA A 229 -10.37 1.90 -12.79
C ALA A 229 -10.50 2.53 -11.39
N ARG A 230 -11.38 3.53 -11.19
CA ARG A 230 -11.69 4.07 -9.86
C ARG A 230 -12.34 3.02 -8.94
N ILE A 231 -13.22 2.17 -9.47
CA ILE A 231 -13.79 1.06 -8.68
C ILE A 231 -12.69 0.06 -8.29
N LEU A 232 -11.86 -0.36 -9.24
CA LEU A 232 -10.72 -1.25 -8.95
C LEU A 232 -9.80 -0.66 -7.86
N ARG A 233 -9.56 0.65 -7.91
CA ARG A 233 -8.81 1.34 -6.85
C ARG A 233 -9.55 1.37 -5.51
N GLY A 234 -10.87 1.51 -5.51
CA GLY A 234 -11.69 1.40 -4.30
C GLY A 234 -11.61 0.02 -3.66
N LEU A 235 -11.60 -1.04 -4.48
CA LEU A 235 -11.40 -2.42 -4.04
C LEU A 235 -10.01 -2.61 -3.40
N ASP A 236 -8.96 -2.01 -3.98
CA ASP A 236 -7.62 -2.03 -3.38
C ASP A 236 -7.64 -1.43 -1.96
N TYR A 237 -8.35 -0.31 -1.75
CA TYR A 237 -8.43 0.34 -0.43
C TYR A 237 -9.15 -0.51 0.61
N ILE A 238 -10.21 -1.22 0.22
CA ILE A 238 -10.90 -2.17 1.13
C ILE A 238 -9.94 -3.29 1.51
N LYS A 239 -9.23 -3.86 0.54
CA LYS A 239 -8.27 -4.94 0.77
C LYS A 239 -7.12 -4.52 1.68
N GLU A 240 -6.59 -3.31 1.51
CA GLU A 240 -5.57 -2.76 2.41
C GLU A 240 -6.07 -2.61 3.85
N GLU A 241 -7.32 -2.19 4.05
CA GLU A 241 -7.92 -2.05 5.39
C GLU A 241 -8.13 -3.41 6.06
N VAL A 242 -8.49 -4.45 5.30
CA VAL A 242 -8.57 -5.84 5.79
C VAL A 242 -7.19 -6.33 6.22
N ILE A 243 -6.19 -6.20 5.35
CA ILE A 243 -4.81 -6.65 5.61
C ILE A 243 -4.23 -5.92 6.84
N ARG A 244 -4.43 -4.61 6.94
CA ARG A 244 -4.00 -3.82 8.10
C ARG A 244 -4.55 -4.38 9.42
N LYS A 245 -5.83 -4.74 9.46
CA LYS A 245 -6.48 -5.30 10.65
C LYS A 245 -6.06 -6.74 10.96
N GLN A 246 -5.80 -7.55 9.93
CA GLN A 246 -5.35 -8.93 10.11
C GLN A 246 -3.90 -9.01 10.57
N ILE A 247 -3.05 -8.13 10.05
CA ILE A 247 -1.67 -7.95 10.52
C ILE A 247 -1.72 -7.67 12.02
N ALA A 248 -2.52 -6.69 12.46
CA ALA A 248 -2.68 -6.30 13.87
C ALA A 248 -3.14 -7.38 14.88
N SER A 249 -3.60 -8.57 14.46
CA SER A 249 -4.16 -9.54 15.41
C SER A 249 -3.21 -10.66 15.86
N ASP A 250 -1.91 -10.64 15.54
CA ASP A 250 -0.90 -11.71 15.81
C ASP A 250 -1.32 -13.12 15.27
N THR A 251 -2.52 -13.25 14.67
CA THR A 251 -3.07 -14.47 14.05
C THR A 251 -2.81 -14.54 12.55
N PHE A 252 -1.81 -13.81 12.07
CA PHE A 252 -1.48 -13.75 10.66
C PHE A 252 -0.83 -15.07 10.22
N THR A 253 -1.67 -16.00 9.76
CA THR A 253 -1.26 -17.03 8.81
C THR A 253 -1.67 -16.52 7.43
N ALA A 254 -0.85 -15.68 6.79
CA ALA A 254 -1.04 -15.54 5.36
C ALA A 254 -0.83 -16.90 4.72
N GLU A 255 -1.83 -17.39 4.00
CA GLU A 255 -1.52 -18.14 2.80
C GLU A 255 -0.65 -17.19 1.96
N ALA A 256 0.66 -17.40 1.98
CA ALA A 256 1.58 -16.63 1.17
C ALA A 256 1.22 -16.95 -0.29
N VAL A 257 0.35 -16.11 -0.87
CA VAL A 257 -0.03 -16.23 -2.27
C VAL A 257 1.24 -15.97 -3.06
N VAL A 258 1.87 -17.04 -3.53
CA VAL A 258 3.04 -16.96 -4.40
C VAL A 258 2.59 -16.18 -5.63
N PRO A 259 3.15 -14.98 -5.88
CA PRO A 259 2.71 -14.22 -7.04
C PRO A 259 3.01 -15.02 -8.30
N ASN A 260 2.01 -15.22 -9.16
CA ASN A 260 2.19 -15.93 -10.42
C ASN A 260 2.66 -14.94 -11.50
N PHE A 261 3.80 -15.24 -12.12
CA PHE A 261 4.45 -14.38 -13.11
C PHE A 261 4.41 -14.94 -14.54
N SER A 262 3.46 -15.81 -14.86
CA SER A 262 3.36 -16.54 -16.15
C SER A 262 2.97 -15.71 -17.39
N GLY A 263 3.12 -14.38 -17.38
CA GLY A 263 2.78 -13.49 -18.50
C GLY A 263 3.91 -13.30 -19.54
N THR A 264 3.55 -12.99 -20.78
CA THR A 264 4.51 -12.70 -21.89
C THR A 264 5.33 -11.43 -21.68
N GLU A 265 4.91 -10.56 -20.76
CA GLU A 265 5.52 -9.25 -20.48
C GLU A 265 6.90 -9.34 -19.82
N TYR A 266 7.26 -10.50 -19.24
CA TYR A 266 8.60 -10.76 -18.70
C TYR A 266 9.08 -12.13 -19.15
N ALA A 267 8.99 -12.38 -20.46
CA ALA A 267 9.59 -13.56 -21.05
C ALA A 267 11.04 -13.70 -20.58
N GLU A 268 11.34 -14.82 -19.92
CA GLU A 268 12.69 -15.13 -19.47
C GLU A 268 13.58 -15.35 -20.69
N HIS A 269 14.26 -14.28 -21.09
CA HIS A 269 15.21 -14.32 -22.18
C HIS A 269 16.61 -14.55 -21.64
N GLU A 270 17.44 -15.18 -22.47
CA GLU A 270 18.80 -15.53 -22.13
C GLU A 270 19.73 -14.32 -22.16
N ARG A 271 20.32 -13.99 -21.00
CA ARG A 271 21.29 -12.93 -20.77
C ARG A 271 22.15 -13.24 -19.53
N TYR A 272 22.69 -14.46 -19.46
CA TYR A 272 23.57 -14.91 -18.39
C TYR A 272 24.84 -14.06 -18.29
N SER A 273 25.37 -13.94 -17.08
CA SER A 273 26.72 -13.41 -16.86
C SER A 273 27.75 -14.53 -16.96
N PRO A 274 28.95 -14.27 -17.50
CA PRO A 274 30.00 -15.27 -17.55
C PRO A 274 30.58 -15.53 -16.16
N ASP A 275 30.74 -16.80 -15.80
CA ASP A 275 31.46 -17.19 -14.58
C ASP A 275 32.98 -17.05 -14.77
N GLN A 276 33.68 -16.62 -13.72
CA GLN A 276 35.13 -16.81 -13.61
C GLN A 276 35.47 -18.23 -13.18
N ALA A 277 36.68 -18.70 -13.50
CA ALA A 277 37.09 -20.09 -13.30
C ALA A 277 36.92 -20.61 -11.86
N TRP A 278 37.05 -19.74 -10.85
CA TRP A 278 36.91 -20.11 -9.44
C TRP A 278 35.46 -20.23 -8.98
N MET A 279 34.51 -19.54 -9.63
CA MET A 279 33.13 -19.39 -9.17
C MET A 279 32.36 -20.73 -9.09
N PRO A 280 32.43 -21.63 -10.09
CA PRO A 280 31.77 -22.94 -10.01
C PRO A 280 32.32 -23.86 -8.92
N SER A 281 33.57 -23.62 -8.48
CA SER A 281 34.27 -24.43 -7.48
C SER A 281 34.24 -23.85 -6.06
N LEU A 282 33.49 -22.76 -5.85
CA LEU A 282 33.40 -22.11 -4.55
C LEU A 282 32.74 -23.04 -3.53
N VAL A 283 33.43 -23.26 -2.40
CA VAL A 283 32.89 -23.90 -1.20
C VAL A 283 32.84 -22.84 -0.10
N LEU A 284 31.64 -22.31 0.14
CA LEU A 284 31.39 -21.18 1.03
C LEU A 284 30.96 -21.65 2.42
N ILE A 285 31.58 -21.13 3.47
CA ILE A 285 31.09 -21.27 4.85
C ILE A 285 30.52 -19.93 5.35
N ALA A 286 29.27 -19.96 5.83
CA ALA A 286 28.64 -18.81 6.46
C ALA A 286 28.89 -18.80 7.97
N LYS A 287 29.24 -17.63 8.51
CA LYS A 287 29.47 -17.38 9.93
C LYS A 287 28.77 -16.08 10.34
N ASN A 288 27.91 -16.16 11.35
CA ASN A 288 27.54 -14.96 12.09
C ASN A 288 28.78 -14.45 12.82
N THR A 289 29.25 -13.26 12.45
CA THR A 289 30.56 -12.75 12.86
C THR A 289 30.70 -12.70 14.37
N TYR A 290 29.75 -12.07 15.07
CA TYR A 290 29.78 -11.91 16.53
C TYR A 290 29.72 -13.27 17.26
N VAL A 291 28.84 -14.16 16.80
CA VAL A 291 28.75 -15.52 17.38
C VAL A 291 30.04 -16.29 17.15
N TRP A 292 30.64 -16.17 15.97
CA TRP A 292 31.87 -16.88 15.63
C TRP A 292 33.06 -16.36 16.43
N LEU A 293 33.22 -15.04 16.57
CA LEU A 293 34.28 -14.45 17.41
C LEU A 293 34.17 -14.90 18.87
N ALA A 294 32.95 -14.98 19.42
CA ALA A 294 32.70 -15.54 20.75
C ALA A 294 33.05 -17.04 20.84
N GLN A 295 32.73 -17.83 19.80
CA GLN A 295 33.11 -19.25 19.73
C GLN A 295 34.63 -19.44 19.64
N LEU A 296 35.31 -18.62 18.83
CA LEU A 296 36.77 -18.63 18.73
C LEU A 296 37.41 -18.24 20.05
N SER A 297 36.87 -17.23 20.74
CA SER A 297 37.39 -16.82 22.05
C SER A 297 37.41 -17.98 23.05
N LYS A 298 36.32 -18.76 23.08
CA LYS A 298 36.22 -19.97 23.90
C LYS A 298 37.18 -21.07 23.43
N LYS A 299 37.27 -21.30 22.11
CA LYS A 299 38.13 -22.34 21.53
C LYS A 299 39.62 -22.11 21.79
N TYR A 300 40.07 -20.86 21.66
CA TYR A 300 41.48 -20.47 21.78
C TYR A 300 41.85 -19.93 23.17
N ASN A 301 40.89 -19.94 24.11
CA ASN A 301 41.06 -19.48 25.49
C ASN A 301 41.71 -18.09 25.61
N ARG A 302 41.30 -17.17 24.74
CA ARG A 302 41.70 -15.75 24.75
C ARG A 302 40.54 -14.91 24.21
N GLU A 303 40.46 -13.64 24.58
CA GLU A 303 39.46 -12.75 23.96
C GLU A 303 39.82 -12.54 22.47
N ILE A 304 38.82 -12.73 21.60
CA ILE A 304 38.87 -12.46 20.16
C ILE A 304 37.64 -11.62 19.88
N LYS A 305 37.86 -10.32 19.72
CA LYS A 305 36.83 -9.29 19.57
C LYS A 305 36.83 -8.67 18.18
N TYR A 306 38.00 -8.53 17.56
CA TYR A 306 38.14 -7.87 16.26
C TYR A 306 38.47 -8.85 15.13
N LEU A 307 38.16 -8.46 13.89
CA LEU A 307 38.37 -9.30 12.69
C LEU A 307 39.84 -9.71 12.52
N ASN A 308 40.78 -8.80 12.81
CA ASN A 308 42.21 -9.06 12.71
C ASN A 308 42.73 -10.01 13.81
N GLU A 309 41.95 -10.31 14.84
CA GLU A 309 42.33 -11.23 15.93
C GLU A 309 41.97 -12.69 15.64
N ILE A 310 41.22 -12.95 14.55
CA ILE A 310 40.93 -14.31 14.08
C ILE A 310 42.26 -15.04 13.84
N PRO A 311 42.54 -16.15 14.56
CA PRO A 311 43.82 -16.84 14.50
C PRO A 311 44.12 -17.42 13.11
N ASP A 312 45.39 -17.43 12.71
CA ASP A 312 45.81 -18.04 11.44
C ASP A 312 45.55 -19.54 11.41
N GLU A 313 45.63 -20.22 12.55
CA GLU A 313 45.33 -21.65 12.69
C GLU A 313 43.86 -21.95 12.37
N GLU A 314 42.94 -21.02 12.62
CA GLU A 314 41.54 -21.17 12.25
C GLU A 314 41.36 -21.06 10.73
N LEU A 315 42.05 -20.11 10.10
CA LEU A 315 42.02 -19.96 8.65
C LEU A 315 42.67 -21.16 7.94
N ASP A 316 43.76 -21.70 8.51
CA ASP A 316 44.40 -22.93 8.01
C ASP A 316 43.47 -24.14 8.15
N LEU A 317 42.70 -24.22 9.24
CA LEU A 317 41.70 -25.26 9.43
C LEU A 317 40.55 -25.16 8.40
N LEU A 318 40.09 -23.95 8.08
CA LEU A 318 39.08 -23.75 7.02
C LEU A 318 39.64 -24.23 5.67
N LYS A 319 40.86 -23.81 5.33
CA LYS A 319 41.56 -24.24 4.12
C LYS A 319 41.72 -25.76 4.05
N SER A 320 42.17 -26.40 5.14
CA SER A 320 42.40 -27.86 5.18
C SER A 320 41.11 -28.67 5.03
N ARG A 321 39.95 -28.05 5.33
CA ARG A 321 38.62 -28.63 5.13
C ARG A 321 38.04 -28.35 3.73
N GLY A 322 38.78 -27.66 2.87
CA GLY A 322 38.38 -27.38 1.49
C GLY A 322 37.50 -26.14 1.31
N PHE A 323 37.32 -25.31 2.36
CA PHE A 323 36.60 -24.05 2.19
C PHE A 323 37.47 -23.05 1.41
N THR A 324 36.88 -22.47 0.37
CA THR A 324 37.52 -21.48 -0.51
C THR A 324 36.87 -20.10 -0.40
N GLY A 325 35.77 -19.99 0.37
CA GLY A 325 35.18 -18.72 0.74
C GLY A 325 34.69 -18.70 2.19
N LEU A 326 34.74 -17.51 2.80
CA LEU A 326 34.27 -17.22 4.15
C LEU A 326 33.26 -16.07 4.10
N TRP A 327 31.99 -16.38 4.34
CA TRP A 327 30.92 -15.40 4.43
C TRP A 327 30.70 -14.96 5.87
N LEU A 328 30.93 -13.68 6.11
CA LEU A 328 30.76 -13.02 7.39
C LEU A 328 29.45 -12.23 7.40
N ILE A 329 28.50 -12.71 8.20
CA ILE A 329 27.20 -12.06 8.39
C ILE A 329 27.32 -11.01 9.48
N GLY A 330 26.77 -9.82 9.21
CA GLY A 330 26.67 -8.72 10.17
C GLY A 330 27.96 -7.94 10.40
N LEU A 331 28.71 -7.67 9.32
CA LEU A 331 29.95 -6.87 9.31
C LEU A 331 29.72 -5.36 9.44
N TRP A 332 28.57 -4.89 8.98
CA TRP A 332 28.28 -3.46 8.82
C TRP A 332 27.88 -2.80 10.13
N GLU A 333 28.12 -1.48 10.24
CA GLU A 333 27.66 -0.65 11.36
C GLU A 333 26.13 -0.63 11.40
N ARG A 334 25.55 -0.96 12.57
CA ARG A 334 24.12 -1.24 12.72
C ARG A 334 23.37 -0.09 13.35
N SER A 335 22.07 -0.03 13.05
CA SER A 335 21.13 0.90 13.66
C SER A 335 21.07 0.75 15.18
N ARG A 336 21.28 1.85 15.91
CA ARG A 336 21.10 1.86 17.37
C ARG A 336 19.62 1.86 17.73
N ALA A 337 18.79 2.51 16.91
CA ALA A 337 17.34 2.46 17.04
C ALA A 337 16.81 1.02 16.97
N SER A 338 17.30 0.17 16.06
CA SER A 338 16.97 -1.26 15.99
C SER A 338 17.23 -1.98 17.32
N GLN A 339 18.37 -1.69 17.97
CA GLN A 339 18.68 -2.25 19.29
C GLN A 339 17.69 -1.77 20.37
N LYS A 340 17.47 -0.45 20.47
CA LYS A 340 16.53 0.14 21.45
C LYS A 340 15.13 -0.45 21.32
N ILE A 341 14.67 -0.64 20.08
CA ILE A 341 13.38 -1.26 19.76
C ILE A 341 13.28 -2.68 20.35
N LYS A 342 14.27 -3.55 20.08
CA LYS A 342 14.25 -4.93 20.59
C LYS A 342 14.30 -5.00 22.11
N GLN A 343 15.12 -4.16 22.73
CA GLN A 343 15.24 -4.09 24.19
C GLN A 343 13.92 -3.70 24.85
N ARG A 344 13.21 -2.73 24.27
CA ARG A 344 11.87 -2.33 24.72
C ARG A 344 10.83 -3.44 24.58
N MET A 345 10.95 -4.27 23.55
CA MET A 345 10.10 -5.45 23.35
C MET A 345 10.46 -6.63 24.27
N GLY A 346 11.26 -6.39 25.32
CA GLY A 346 11.59 -7.37 26.36
C GLY A 346 12.88 -8.16 26.12
N GLN A 347 13.66 -7.83 25.08
CA GLN A 347 14.92 -8.50 24.78
C GLN A 347 16.12 -7.66 25.26
N SER A 348 16.32 -7.55 26.58
CA SER A 348 17.32 -6.64 27.19
C SER A 348 18.74 -6.81 26.64
N ASP A 349 19.11 -8.05 26.31
CA ASP A 349 20.47 -8.41 25.87
C ASP A 349 20.58 -8.45 24.34
N ALA A 350 19.51 -8.09 23.62
CA ALA A 350 19.52 -8.09 22.16
C ALA A 350 20.45 -7.01 21.61
N VAL A 351 21.17 -7.39 20.56
CA VAL A 351 21.89 -6.46 19.68
C VAL A 351 21.00 -6.04 18.50
N ALA A 352 21.37 -4.94 17.86
CA ALA A 352 20.74 -4.47 16.63
C ALA A 352 20.65 -5.58 15.57
N SER A 353 19.59 -5.56 14.76
CA SER A 353 19.46 -6.45 13.61
C SER A 353 20.66 -6.31 12.67
N ALA A 354 21.21 -7.43 12.20
CA ALA A 354 22.28 -7.42 11.21
C ALA A 354 21.83 -6.85 9.86
N TYR A 355 20.52 -6.70 9.65
CA TYR A 355 19.91 -6.21 8.42
C TYR A 355 19.34 -4.77 8.57
N SER A 356 19.41 -4.17 9.76
CA SER A 356 19.07 -2.75 9.98
C SER A 356 20.36 -1.94 10.12
N LEU A 357 20.81 -1.34 9.01
CA LEU A 357 22.14 -0.76 8.88
C LEU A 357 22.15 0.75 9.12
N TYR A 358 23.12 1.24 9.89
CA TYR A 358 23.37 2.68 10.04
C TYR A 358 24.14 3.23 8.83
N SER A 359 25.19 2.50 8.42
CA SER A 359 25.99 2.76 7.22
C SER A 359 26.59 1.45 6.71
N TYR A 360 27.21 1.50 5.52
CA TYR A 360 28.00 0.38 4.96
C TYR A 360 29.48 0.43 5.39
N ASP A 361 29.77 1.01 6.55
CA ASP A 361 31.08 0.91 7.18
C ASP A 361 31.23 -0.40 7.94
N ILE A 362 32.47 -0.91 8.03
CA ILE A 362 32.76 -2.03 8.92
C ILE A 362 32.59 -1.58 10.36
N ALA A 363 31.79 -2.32 11.13
CA ALA A 363 31.43 -1.94 12.48
C ALA A 363 32.68 -1.66 13.34
N ASN A 364 32.67 -0.55 14.06
CA ASN A 364 33.84 -0.13 14.84
C ASN A 364 34.18 -1.12 15.95
N ASP A 365 33.16 -1.79 16.51
CA ASP A 365 33.33 -2.84 17.51
C ASP A 365 33.91 -4.16 16.95
N LEU A 366 34.01 -4.29 15.63
CA LEU A 366 34.74 -5.35 14.91
C LEU A 366 36.16 -4.92 14.47
N GLY A 367 36.57 -3.69 14.79
CA GLY A 367 37.90 -3.14 14.51
C GLY A 367 37.97 -2.32 13.20
N GLY A 368 36.83 -2.08 12.56
CA GLY A 368 36.71 -1.24 11.36
C GLY A 368 37.49 -1.74 10.14
N TRP A 369 37.66 -0.84 9.17
CA TRP A 369 38.28 -1.15 7.87
C TRP A 369 39.69 -1.73 7.97
N ASN A 370 40.51 -1.27 8.93
CA ASN A 370 41.87 -1.79 9.13
C ASN A 370 41.86 -3.26 9.58
N ALA A 371 40.92 -3.64 10.46
CA ALA A 371 40.81 -5.02 10.91
C ALA A 371 40.32 -5.95 9.78
N LEU A 372 39.37 -5.48 8.96
CA LEU A 372 38.94 -6.20 7.77
C LEU A 372 40.11 -6.41 6.80
N GLU A 373 40.86 -5.36 6.48
CA GLU A 373 41.96 -5.44 5.50
C GLU A 373 43.03 -6.46 5.90
N ASN A 374 43.37 -6.48 7.19
CA ASN A 374 44.27 -7.49 7.74
C ASN A 374 43.73 -8.91 7.57
N LEU A 375 42.48 -9.16 7.95
CA LEU A 375 41.84 -10.48 7.80
C LEU A 375 41.77 -10.88 6.33
N ARG A 376 41.37 -9.96 5.46
CA ARG A 376 41.22 -10.17 4.01
C ARG A 376 42.54 -10.62 3.39
N THR A 377 43.64 -9.94 3.73
CA THR A 377 44.98 -10.29 3.26
C THR A 377 45.37 -11.71 3.72
N ARG A 378 45.26 -12.01 5.01
CA ARG A 378 45.63 -13.32 5.57
C ARG A 378 44.76 -14.47 5.02
N ALA A 379 43.46 -14.22 4.84
CA ALA A 379 42.54 -15.18 4.24
C ALA A 379 42.89 -15.44 2.76
N TRP A 380 43.20 -14.37 2.02
CA TRP A 380 43.59 -14.47 0.62
C TRP A 380 44.88 -15.28 0.42
N ASP A 381 45.91 -15.06 1.26
CA ASP A 381 47.15 -15.85 1.24
C ASP A 381 46.91 -17.35 1.46
N LYS A 382 45.80 -17.69 2.12
CA LYS A 382 45.36 -19.08 2.36
C LYS A 382 44.39 -19.59 1.29
N GLY A 383 44.07 -18.79 0.28
CA GLY A 383 43.16 -19.14 -0.82
C GLY A 383 41.67 -18.99 -0.47
N ILE A 384 41.35 -18.26 0.60
CA ILE A 384 39.98 -18.03 1.09
C ILE A 384 39.53 -16.63 0.68
N ARG A 385 38.45 -16.57 -0.10
CA ARG A 385 37.78 -15.31 -0.49
C ARG A 385 36.81 -14.86 0.59
N LEU A 386 36.84 -13.60 0.97
CA LEU A 386 35.81 -13.07 1.87
C LEU A 386 34.51 -12.80 1.11
N SER A 387 33.41 -13.02 1.80
CA SER A 387 32.06 -12.75 1.33
C SER A 387 31.30 -11.91 2.35
N ALA A 388 30.45 -11.01 1.87
CA ALA A 388 29.59 -10.17 2.71
C ALA A 388 28.12 -10.27 2.29
N ASP A 389 27.23 -10.01 3.25
CA ASP A 389 25.84 -9.68 2.97
C ASP A 389 25.71 -8.24 2.47
N MET A 390 24.71 -8.00 1.64
CA MET A 390 24.26 -6.65 1.30
C MET A 390 22.74 -6.57 1.30
N VAL A 391 22.21 -5.48 1.84
CA VAL A 391 20.77 -5.23 2.00
C VAL A 391 20.40 -3.96 1.23
N PRO A 392 20.21 -4.05 -0.10
CA PRO A 392 20.01 -2.85 -0.91
C PRO A 392 18.60 -2.26 -0.79
N ASN A 393 17.62 -3.00 -0.27
CA ASN A 393 16.22 -2.55 -0.28
C ASN A 393 15.92 -1.41 0.70
N HIS A 394 16.59 -1.39 1.86
CA HIS A 394 16.26 -0.50 2.96
C HIS A 394 17.49 -0.17 3.80
N MET A 395 17.40 0.87 4.62
CA MET A 395 18.40 1.23 5.64
C MET A 395 17.78 1.19 7.04
N GLY A 396 18.56 1.30 8.11
CA GLY A 396 18.02 1.51 9.46
C GLY A 396 17.29 2.85 9.58
N ILE A 397 16.28 2.93 10.45
CA ILE A 397 15.47 4.16 10.61
C ILE A 397 16.26 5.37 11.09
N ASP A 398 17.39 5.16 11.77
CA ASP A 398 18.34 6.18 12.25
C ASP A 398 19.62 6.23 11.41
N SER A 399 19.62 5.62 10.22
CA SER A 399 20.78 5.59 9.33
C SER A 399 21.22 6.99 8.90
N GLN A 400 22.49 7.10 8.53
CA GLN A 400 23.04 8.34 7.98
C GLN A 400 22.22 8.85 6.79
N TRP A 401 21.72 7.95 5.94
CA TRP A 401 20.90 8.30 4.79
C TRP A 401 19.55 8.88 5.18
N VAL A 402 18.87 8.35 6.21
CA VAL A 402 17.59 8.93 6.68
C VAL A 402 17.80 10.35 7.23
N ILE A 403 18.96 10.59 7.86
CA ILE A 403 19.28 11.90 8.44
C ILE A 403 19.63 12.92 7.34
N GLU A 404 20.49 12.53 6.39
CA GLU A 404 21.11 13.44 5.41
C GLU A 404 20.36 13.53 4.08
N HIS A 405 19.65 12.46 3.70
CA HIS A 405 18.93 12.32 2.43
C HIS A 405 17.52 11.75 2.64
N PRO A 406 16.65 12.42 3.43
CA PRO A 406 15.30 11.92 3.71
C PRO A 406 14.40 11.82 2.45
N ASP A 407 14.80 12.47 1.36
CA ASP A 407 14.17 12.39 0.02
C ASP A 407 14.52 11.09 -0.75
N TRP A 408 15.47 10.29 -0.27
CA TRP A 408 15.82 8.99 -0.87
C TRP A 408 14.86 7.87 -0.47
N PHE A 409 13.92 8.13 0.42
CA PHE A 409 13.02 7.14 0.99
C PHE A 409 11.58 7.36 0.56
N LEU A 410 10.85 6.24 0.42
CA LEU A 410 9.41 6.30 0.21
C LEU A 410 8.78 6.97 1.43
N SER A 411 8.15 8.12 1.20
CA SER A 411 7.61 8.95 2.26
C SER A 411 6.33 9.67 1.86
N SER A 412 5.61 10.15 2.87
CA SER A 412 4.42 10.99 2.74
C SER A 412 4.58 12.24 3.60
N SER A 413 4.01 13.36 3.16
CA SER A 413 3.92 14.60 3.94
C SER A 413 2.78 14.58 4.96
N PHE A 414 1.92 13.56 4.92
CA PHE A 414 0.80 13.37 5.82
C PHE A 414 0.75 11.94 6.36
N SER A 415 0.20 11.77 7.57
CA SER A 415 0.01 10.46 8.17
C SER A 415 -0.92 9.60 7.30
N PRO A 416 -0.56 8.34 6.98
CA PRO A 416 -1.39 7.48 6.13
C PRO A 416 -2.74 7.14 6.79
N TYR A 417 -2.81 7.16 8.12
CA TYR A 417 -4.05 6.91 8.85
C TYR A 417 -4.24 7.97 9.94
N SER A 418 -5.49 8.40 10.12
CA SER A 418 -5.85 9.40 11.13
C SER A 418 -5.76 8.88 12.56
N SER A 419 -5.80 7.55 12.74
CA SER A 419 -5.64 6.90 14.05
C SER A 419 -4.19 6.77 14.48
N TYR A 420 -3.22 7.00 13.59
CA TYR A 420 -1.81 6.89 13.93
C TYR A 420 -1.39 8.02 14.86
N SER A 421 -0.60 7.67 15.87
CA SER A 421 0.06 8.62 16.73
C SER A 421 1.53 8.28 16.89
N PHE A 422 2.35 9.30 17.05
CA PHE A 422 3.82 9.20 17.09
C PHE A 422 4.32 9.82 18.40
N LYS A 423 3.84 9.27 19.52
CA LYS A 423 4.18 9.74 20.88
C LYS A 423 5.27 8.91 21.54
N SER A 424 5.82 7.93 20.81
CA SER A 424 6.97 7.13 21.25
C SER A 424 8.16 8.01 21.63
N GLU A 425 9.15 7.41 22.27
CA GLU A 425 10.42 8.11 22.49
C GLU A 425 11.10 8.49 21.17
N ASN A 426 12.06 9.41 21.25
CA ASN A 426 12.94 9.70 20.14
C ASN A 426 13.95 8.55 19.94
N LEU A 427 13.81 7.87 18.80
CA LEU A 427 14.71 6.89 18.17
C LEU A 427 16.15 7.38 17.99
N SER A 428 16.26 8.64 17.55
CA SER A 428 17.49 9.23 17.02
C SER A 428 18.47 9.59 18.13
N ASP A 429 19.74 9.21 17.94
CA ASP A 429 20.87 9.78 18.70
C ASP A 429 21.42 11.06 18.04
N ASP A 430 21.06 11.35 16.79
CA ASP A 430 21.49 12.55 16.07
C ASP A 430 20.63 13.75 16.48
N LEU A 431 21.29 14.83 16.91
CA LEU A 431 20.65 16.05 17.42
C LEU A 431 19.92 16.87 16.34
N ARG A 432 20.10 16.56 15.05
CA ARG A 432 19.45 17.25 13.93
C ARG A 432 18.02 16.78 13.70
N VAL A 433 17.69 15.54 14.08
CA VAL A 433 16.39 14.92 13.77
C VAL A 433 15.78 14.21 14.96
N SER A 434 14.45 14.19 15.03
CA SER A 434 13.73 13.24 15.89
C SER A 434 13.05 12.17 15.04
N ILE A 435 13.10 10.93 15.54
CA ILE A 435 12.53 9.75 14.91
C ILE A 435 11.56 9.11 15.90
N HIS A 436 10.30 8.95 15.53
CA HIS A 436 9.28 8.36 16.39
C HIS A 436 8.56 7.24 15.64
N LEU A 437 8.39 6.10 16.28
CA LEU A 437 7.56 5.03 15.75
C LEU A 437 6.08 5.34 15.96
N GLU A 438 5.26 4.71 15.15
CA GLU A 438 3.82 4.68 15.36
C GLU A 438 3.51 3.90 16.65
N ASP A 439 2.66 4.45 17.52
CA ASP A 439 2.46 3.95 18.88
C ASP A 439 1.87 2.54 18.95
N HIS A 440 1.05 2.14 17.97
CA HIS A 440 0.47 0.79 17.92
C HIS A 440 1.49 -0.27 17.47
N TYR A 441 2.71 0.12 17.11
CA TYR A 441 3.81 -0.83 16.94
C TYR A 441 4.05 -1.67 18.19
N TYR A 442 4.15 -1.04 19.36
CA TYR A 442 4.54 -1.71 20.60
C TYR A 442 3.44 -2.62 21.16
N ASN A 443 2.17 -2.25 20.96
CA ASN A 443 1.02 -3.05 21.39
C ASN A 443 0.48 -3.96 20.27
N LYS A 444 1.07 -3.88 19.07
CA LYS A 444 0.74 -4.62 17.85
C LYS A 444 -0.70 -4.50 17.36
N THR A 445 -1.43 -3.46 17.74
CA THR A 445 -2.86 -3.32 17.38
C THR A 445 -3.10 -2.65 16.01
N ASP A 446 -2.03 -2.33 15.28
CA ASP A 446 -2.06 -1.85 13.89
C ASP A 446 -0.82 -2.34 13.13
N ALA A 447 -0.83 -2.20 11.80
CA ALA A 447 0.30 -2.56 10.94
C ALA A 447 1.52 -1.65 11.11
N ALA A 448 1.33 -0.41 11.61
CA ALA A 448 2.39 0.59 11.83
C ALA A 448 3.30 0.77 10.60
N VAL A 449 2.74 1.12 9.44
CA VAL A 449 3.46 1.07 8.14
C VAL A 449 4.52 2.16 7.92
N VAL A 450 4.56 3.18 8.78
CA VAL A 450 5.49 4.32 8.69
C VAL A 450 6.03 4.69 10.06
N PHE A 451 7.20 5.33 10.08
CA PHE A 451 7.70 6.12 11.21
C PHE A 451 7.72 7.60 10.87
N GLN A 452 7.71 8.45 11.90
CA GLN A 452 7.80 9.89 11.76
C GLN A 452 9.26 10.34 11.90
N ARG A 453 9.76 11.09 10.91
CA ARG A 453 11.04 11.82 10.97
C ARG A 453 10.75 13.31 10.98
N ARG A 454 11.30 14.03 11.95
CA ARG A 454 11.21 15.48 12.03
C ARG A 454 12.60 16.10 12.04
N ASP A 455 12.84 17.03 11.13
CA ASP A 455 14.00 17.90 11.19
C ASP A 455 13.82 18.93 12.31
N LEU A 456 14.74 18.96 13.27
CA LEU A 456 14.64 19.83 14.44
C LEU A 456 15.06 21.28 14.13
N GLN A 457 15.75 21.51 13.01
CA GLN A 457 16.15 22.85 12.59
C GLN A 457 15.10 23.50 11.68
N THR A 458 14.61 22.77 10.68
CA THR A 458 13.68 23.30 9.67
C THR A 458 12.22 23.03 10.02
N GLY A 459 11.94 22.06 10.89
CA GLY A 459 10.59 21.59 11.18
C GLY A 459 10.02 20.66 10.12
N ASP A 460 10.78 20.30 9.07
CA ASP A 460 10.37 19.37 8.02
C ASP A 460 9.89 18.05 8.63
N LEU A 461 8.67 17.65 8.30
CA LEU A 461 7.99 16.48 8.86
C LEU A 461 7.69 15.49 7.75
N LYS A 462 8.22 14.27 7.88
CA LYS A 462 8.01 13.18 6.93
C LYS A 462 7.53 11.93 7.65
N TYR A 463 6.65 11.20 6.99
CA TYR A 463 6.23 9.85 7.37
C TYR A 463 6.90 8.88 6.40
N ILE A 464 7.95 8.21 6.85
CA ILE A 464 8.80 7.34 6.03
C ILE A 464 8.31 5.90 6.18
N TYR A 465 8.15 5.20 5.06
CA TYR A 465 7.69 3.81 5.05
C TYR A 465 8.78 2.85 5.54
N HIS A 466 8.36 1.86 6.31
CA HIS A 466 9.22 0.74 6.68
C HIS A 466 9.46 -0.20 5.50
N GLY A 467 10.59 -0.91 5.51
CA GLY A 467 10.86 -1.97 4.55
C GLY A 467 9.81 -3.09 4.66
N ASN A 468 9.39 -3.65 3.53
CA ASN A 468 8.39 -4.72 3.51
C ASN A 468 8.46 -5.50 2.18
N ASP A 469 8.15 -6.80 2.23
CA ASP A 469 8.12 -7.71 1.07
C ASP A 469 6.68 -8.07 0.61
N GLY A 470 5.67 -7.54 1.29
CA GLY A 470 4.25 -7.76 1.06
C GLY A 470 3.74 -9.12 1.53
N THR A 471 4.49 -9.81 2.40
CA THR A 471 4.08 -11.11 2.97
C THR A 471 3.72 -11.05 4.44
N SER A 472 4.21 -10.07 5.19
CA SER A 472 4.04 -10.00 6.65
C SER A 472 4.01 -8.56 7.17
N PHE A 473 4.18 -8.40 8.48
CA PHE A 473 4.36 -7.08 9.11
C PHE A 473 5.53 -6.32 8.46
N PRO A 474 5.45 -4.98 8.40
CA PRO A 474 6.60 -4.19 7.98
C PRO A 474 7.80 -4.41 8.92
N TRP A 475 9.01 -4.30 8.36
CA TRP A 475 10.27 -4.38 9.09
C TRP A 475 10.51 -3.05 9.80
N ASN A 476 9.89 -2.89 10.97
CA ASN A 476 9.70 -1.60 11.65
C ASN A 476 10.98 -0.92 12.18
N ASP A 477 12.13 -1.59 12.12
CA ASP A 477 13.44 -1.00 12.39
C ASP A 477 14.18 -0.58 11.10
N THR A 478 13.50 -0.56 9.97
CA THR A 478 14.07 -0.20 8.65
C THR A 478 13.28 0.90 7.95
N ALA A 479 13.92 1.58 7.00
CA ALA A 479 13.38 2.65 6.16
C ALA A 479 13.54 2.27 4.67
N GLN A 480 12.42 2.23 3.95
CA GLN A 480 12.35 1.76 2.56
C GLN A 480 12.89 2.81 1.58
N LEU A 481 13.87 2.43 0.77
CA LEU A 481 14.41 3.29 -0.30
C LEU A 481 13.44 3.42 -1.47
N ASP A 482 13.42 4.60 -2.09
CA ASP A 482 12.63 4.90 -3.29
C ASP A 482 13.40 4.61 -4.58
N TYR A 483 13.19 3.42 -5.13
CA TYR A 483 13.80 2.97 -6.38
C TYR A 483 13.23 3.61 -7.64
N SER A 484 12.19 4.44 -7.52
CA SER A 484 11.75 5.32 -8.62
C SER A 484 12.63 6.54 -8.79
N ASN A 485 13.46 6.86 -7.80
CA ASN A 485 14.43 7.94 -7.88
C ASN A 485 15.76 7.43 -8.48
N PRO A 486 16.20 7.92 -9.66
CA PRO A 486 17.43 7.47 -10.29
C PRO A 486 18.69 7.79 -9.47
N VAL A 487 18.67 8.85 -8.65
CA VAL A 487 19.79 9.20 -7.76
C VAL A 487 19.98 8.12 -6.71
N VAL A 488 18.89 7.58 -6.15
CA VAL A 488 18.92 6.50 -5.16
C VAL A 488 19.49 5.24 -5.78
N ARG A 489 19.05 4.88 -6.99
CA ARG A 489 19.56 3.70 -7.71
C ARG A 489 21.07 3.79 -7.91
N GLU A 490 21.56 4.94 -8.38
CA GLU A 490 23.00 5.16 -8.58
C GLU A 490 23.77 5.13 -7.25
N ALA A 491 23.25 5.76 -6.19
CA ALA A 491 23.87 5.72 -4.87
C ALA A 491 24.01 4.28 -4.35
N VAL A 492 22.96 3.47 -4.47
CA VAL A 492 23.03 2.05 -4.09
C VAL A 492 24.01 1.27 -4.98
N ILE A 493 24.03 1.50 -6.30
CA ILE A 493 25.02 0.87 -7.20
C ILE A 493 26.44 1.20 -6.76
N GLN A 494 26.73 2.46 -6.41
CA GLN A 494 28.06 2.85 -5.94
C GLN A 494 28.44 2.15 -4.64
N VAL A 495 27.49 1.95 -3.71
CA VAL A 495 27.72 1.11 -2.52
C VAL A 495 27.98 -0.35 -2.91
N ILE A 496 27.22 -0.93 -3.84
CA ILE A 496 27.45 -2.30 -4.32
C ILE A 496 28.87 -2.44 -4.89
N LEU A 497 29.29 -1.49 -5.72
CA LEU A 497 30.64 -1.47 -6.30
C LEU A 497 31.71 -1.30 -5.23
N HIS A 498 31.46 -0.47 -4.21
CA HIS A 498 32.36 -0.35 -3.06
C HIS A 498 32.49 -1.66 -2.27
N VAL A 499 31.37 -2.35 -2.01
CA VAL A 499 31.36 -3.67 -1.36
C VAL A 499 32.12 -4.69 -2.23
N ALA A 500 31.86 -4.73 -3.53
CA ALA A 500 32.51 -5.65 -4.48
C ALA A 500 34.04 -5.51 -4.52
N ARG A 501 34.57 -4.28 -4.40
CA ARG A 501 36.02 -4.04 -4.35
C ARG A 501 36.69 -4.67 -3.12
N ASN A 502 35.92 -4.90 -2.04
CA ASN A 502 36.41 -5.46 -0.79
C ASN A 502 36.04 -6.94 -0.60
N PHE A 503 34.92 -7.36 -1.20
CA PHE A 503 34.35 -8.69 -1.09
C PHE A 503 34.06 -9.26 -2.49
N PRO A 504 34.89 -10.18 -3.01
CA PRO A 504 34.67 -10.80 -4.33
C PRO A 504 33.45 -11.73 -4.38
N ILE A 505 32.74 -11.92 -3.26
CA ILE A 505 31.49 -12.66 -3.19
C ILE A 505 30.49 -11.78 -2.42
N ILE A 506 29.35 -11.49 -3.03
CA ILE A 506 28.27 -10.72 -2.42
C ILE A 506 27.00 -11.55 -2.42
N ARG A 507 26.35 -11.65 -1.26
CA ARG A 507 24.98 -12.16 -1.15
C ARG A 507 24.02 -11.00 -0.93
N PHE A 508 23.08 -10.83 -1.85
CA PHE A 508 22.02 -9.83 -1.74
C PHE A 508 20.81 -10.39 -1.01
N ASP A 509 20.45 -9.75 0.10
CA ASP A 509 19.27 -10.07 0.91
C ASP A 509 17.99 -9.58 0.24
N ALA A 510 16.92 -10.37 0.35
CA ALA A 510 15.58 -10.11 -0.17
C ALA A 510 15.56 -9.55 -1.60
N ALA A 511 16.44 -10.06 -2.48
CA ALA A 511 16.73 -9.45 -3.77
C ALA A 511 15.49 -9.32 -4.66
N MET A 512 14.52 -10.25 -4.51
CA MET A 512 13.25 -10.22 -5.25
C MET A 512 12.45 -8.94 -5.04
N THR A 513 12.57 -8.27 -3.88
CA THR A 513 11.85 -7.01 -3.58
C THR A 513 12.22 -5.87 -4.53
N LEU A 514 13.43 -5.91 -5.10
CA LEU A 514 13.97 -4.91 -6.01
C LEU A 514 13.85 -5.25 -7.49
N ALA A 515 13.27 -6.39 -7.84
CA ALA A 515 12.84 -6.62 -9.20
C ALA A 515 11.74 -5.61 -9.54
N LYS A 516 11.80 -4.99 -10.72
CA LYS A 516 10.89 -3.92 -11.15
C LYS A 516 9.41 -4.26 -10.93
N LYS A 517 8.99 -5.49 -11.22
CA LYS A 517 7.62 -5.98 -10.96
C LYS A 517 7.22 -5.98 -9.48
N HIS A 518 8.15 -6.30 -8.58
CA HIS A 518 7.89 -6.29 -7.14
C HIS A 518 7.83 -4.85 -6.62
N ILE A 519 8.68 -3.97 -7.14
CA ILE A 519 8.58 -2.53 -6.86
C ILE A 519 7.19 -2.01 -7.27
N GLN A 520 6.69 -2.36 -8.46
CA GLN A 520 5.35 -1.98 -8.90
C GLN A 520 4.27 -2.57 -7.97
N ARG A 521 4.29 -3.89 -7.74
CA ARG A 521 3.29 -4.59 -6.91
C ARG A 521 3.21 -4.03 -5.48
N LEU A 522 4.36 -3.73 -4.88
CA LEU A 522 4.44 -3.34 -3.47
C LEU A 522 4.18 -1.84 -3.28
N TRP A 523 4.83 -1.01 -4.10
CA TRP A 523 4.93 0.42 -3.82
C TRP A 523 4.10 1.28 -4.77
N PHE A 524 3.81 0.80 -5.98
CA PHE A 524 3.09 1.55 -7.03
C PHE A 524 2.04 0.68 -7.77
N PRO A 525 1.12 -0.02 -7.06
CA PRO A 525 0.26 -1.01 -7.70
C PRO A 525 -0.75 -0.38 -8.66
N GLU A 526 -0.99 -1.04 -9.80
CA GLU A 526 -2.06 -0.66 -10.72
C GLU A 526 -3.44 -0.77 -10.05
N PRO A 527 -4.48 -0.06 -10.54
CA PRO A 527 -5.83 -0.23 -10.02
C PRO A 527 -6.29 -1.69 -10.08
N GLY A 528 -6.66 -2.27 -8.93
CA GLY A 528 -7.08 -3.66 -8.79
C GLY A 528 -5.95 -4.64 -8.47
N ALA A 529 -4.71 -4.20 -8.45
CA ALA A 529 -3.53 -4.99 -8.08
C ALA A 529 -2.98 -4.64 -6.69
N GLY A 530 -3.66 -3.75 -5.95
CA GLY A 530 -3.24 -3.29 -4.64
C GLY A 530 -3.50 -4.28 -3.50
N GLY A 531 -3.27 -3.79 -2.27
CA GLY A 531 -3.45 -4.55 -1.05
C GLY A 531 -2.17 -5.07 -0.41
N ALA A 532 -1.07 -5.23 -1.15
CA ALA A 532 0.15 -5.84 -0.61
C ALA A 532 0.75 -5.06 0.56
N ILE A 533 0.80 -3.74 0.45
CA ILE A 533 1.27 -2.84 1.52
C ILE A 533 0.14 -1.87 1.86
N PRO A 534 -0.38 -1.87 3.11
CA PRO A 534 -1.43 -0.93 3.49
C PRO A 534 -1.03 0.53 3.22
N SER A 535 -1.97 1.32 2.72
CA SER A 535 -1.85 2.73 2.31
C SER A 535 -1.11 3.02 1.00
N ARG A 536 -0.63 2.02 0.25
CA ARG A 536 0.16 2.24 -0.97
C ARG A 536 -0.66 2.36 -2.25
N ALA A 537 -1.86 1.80 -2.31
CA ALA A 537 -2.73 1.85 -3.48
C ALA A 537 -3.02 3.30 -3.93
N GLN A 538 -3.08 4.25 -2.99
CA GLN A 538 -3.34 5.66 -3.32
C GLN A 538 -2.20 6.31 -4.13
N PHE A 539 -1.00 5.72 -4.07
CA PHE A 539 0.18 6.14 -4.83
C PHE A 539 0.44 5.23 -6.04
N GLY A 540 -0.50 4.35 -6.35
CA GLY A 540 -0.40 3.42 -7.45
C GLY A 540 -0.32 4.11 -8.80
N LEU A 541 0.50 3.57 -9.69
CA LEU A 541 0.72 4.12 -11.03
C LEU A 541 0.11 3.17 -12.06
N SER A 542 -0.30 3.71 -13.22
CA SER A 542 -0.55 2.86 -14.37
C SER A 542 0.75 2.20 -14.85
N LYS A 543 0.65 1.12 -15.61
CA LYS A 543 1.82 0.47 -16.20
C LYS A 543 2.71 1.47 -16.97
N ALA A 544 2.13 2.30 -17.82
CA ALA A 544 2.89 3.24 -18.65
C ALA A 544 3.65 4.29 -17.80
N GLU A 545 2.99 4.86 -16.80
CA GLU A 545 3.63 5.83 -15.89
C GLU A 545 4.75 5.18 -15.06
N PHE A 546 4.54 3.94 -14.62
CA PHE A 546 5.55 3.20 -13.87
C PHE A 546 6.78 2.88 -14.75
N GLU A 547 6.56 2.44 -15.99
CA GLU A 547 7.62 2.16 -16.96
C GLU A 547 8.42 3.42 -17.33
N GLU A 548 7.78 4.59 -17.37
CA GLU A 548 8.45 5.87 -17.57
C GLU A 548 9.36 6.24 -16.38
N ARG A 549 8.88 6.01 -15.15
CA ARG A 549 9.67 6.31 -13.93
C ARG A 549 10.78 5.31 -13.68
N ILE A 550 10.56 4.03 -14.00
CA ILE A 550 11.53 2.95 -13.78
C ILE A 550 11.73 2.21 -15.10
N PRO A 551 12.48 2.78 -16.06
CA PRO A 551 12.60 2.18 -17.39
C PRO A 551 13.40 0.87 -17.38
N GLN A 552 14.44 0.79 -16.55
CA GLN A 552 15.36 -0.36 -16.53
C GLN A 552 15.20 -1.22 -15.27
N GLU A 553 15.55 -2.50 -15.41
CA GLU A 553 15.67 -3.41 -14.28
C GLU A 553 16.90 -3.08 -13.43
N PHE A 554 16.70 -2.83 -12.14
CA PHE A 554 17.78 -2.41 -11.23
C PHE A 554 18.90 -3.45 -11.19
N TRP A 555 18.54 -4.72 -11.02
CA TRP A 555 19.52 -5.80 -10.98
C TRP A 555 20.28 -5.96 -12.28
N ARG A 556 19.66 -5.66 -13.42
CA ARG A 556 20.35 -5.69 -14.70
C ARG A 556 21.44 -4.63 -14.77
N GLU A 557 21.13 -3.41 -14.31
CA GLU A 557 22.11 -2.33 -14.20
C GLU A 557 23.25 -2.71 -13.24
N VAL A 558 22.94 -3.28 -12.07
CA VAL A 558 23.94 -3.76 -11.11
C VAL A 558 24.89 -4.75 -11.76
N VAL A 559 24.35 -5.78 -12.42
CA VAL A 559 25.17 -6.84 -13.02
C VAL A 559 26.02 -6.30 -14.18
N ASP A 560 25.47 -5.41 -15.02
CA ASP A 560 26.21 -4.77 -16.11
C ASP A 560 27.37 -3.92 -15.56
N ARG A 561 27.13 -3.11 -14.52
CA ARG A 561 28.15 -2.27 -13.88
C ARG A 561 29.22 -3.10 -13.16
N VAL A 562 28.83 -4.14 -12.42
CA VAL A 562 29.78 -5.07 -11.79
C VAL A 562 30.67 -5.75 -12.83
N SER A 563 30.08 -6.22 -13.94
CA SER A 563 30.84 -6.86 -15.02
C SER A 563 31.85 -5.91 -15.68
N GLN A 564 31.52 -4.62 -15.76
CA GLN A 564 32.39 -3.61 -16.36
C GLN A 564 33.48 -3.13 -15.41
N GLU A 565 33.16 -2.91 -14.14
CA GLU A 565 34.03 -2.21 -13.20
C GLU A 565 34.79 -3.13 -12.23
N VAL A 566 34.20 -4.28 -11.87
CA VAL A 566 34.72 -5.23 -10.88
C VAL A 566 34.39 -6.68 -11.30
N PRO A 567 34.85 -7.16 -12.47
CA PRO A 567 34.42 -8.43 -13.08
C PRO A 567 34.76 -9.69 -12.29
N ASP A 568 35.68 -9.63 -11.32
CA ASP A 568 36.03 -10.75 -10.44
C ASP A 568 35.11 -10.85 -9.21
N THR A 569 33.82 -10.56 -9.39
CA THR A 569 32.82 -10.54 -8.32
C THR A 569 31.71 -11.55 -8.58
N LEU A 570 31.51 -12.48 -7.64
CA LEU A 570 30.40 -13.42 -7.64
C LEU A 570 29.18 -12.81 -6.96
N LEU A 571 28.06 -12.79 -7.67
CA LEU A 571 26.78 -12.22 -7.20
C LEU A 571 25.79 -13.34 -6.88
N LEU A 572 25.38 -13.43 -5.63
CA LEU A 572 24.41 -14.40 -5.12
C LEU A 572 23.11 -13.66 -4.75
N ALA A 573 21.99 -14.02 -5.37
CA ALA A 573 20.69 -13.45 -5.01
C ALA A 573 19.95 -14.38 -4.04
N GLU A 574 19.55 -13.86 -2.88
CA GLU A 574 18.42 -14.44 -2.16
C GLU A 574 17.13 -13.97 -2.84
N ALA A 575 16.56 -14.82 -3.67
CA ALA A 575 15.26 -14.58 -4.27
C ALA A 575 14.40 -15.83 -4.14
N PHE A 576 13.11 -15.62 -3.86
CA PHE A 576 12.10 -16.66 -3.72
C PHE A 576 10.97 -16.42 -4.74
N TRP A 577 9.90 -17.20 -4.63
CA TRP A 577 8.66 -17.04 -5.42
C TRP A 577 8.82 -17.37 -6.92
N LEU A 578 9.55 -18.45 -7.21
CA LEU A 578 9.72 -18.97 -8.59
C LEU A 578 10.40 -17.95 -9.52
N MET A 579 11.28 -17.11 -8.98
CA MET A 579 12.03 -16.09 -9.72
C MET A 579 13.48 -16.51 -10.02
N GLU A 580 13.87 -17.72 -9.66
CA GLU A 580 15.22 -18.24 -9.82
C GLU A 580 15.67 -18.16 -11.29
N GLY A 581 14.80 -18.57 -12.22
CA GLY A 581 15.01 -18.46 -13.66
C GLY A 581 15.24 -17.01 -14.08
N TYR A 582 14.32 -16.11 -13.72
CA TYR A 582 14.43 -14.67 -14.00
C TYR A 582 15.75 -14.05 -13.51
N PHE A 583 16.16 -14.32 -12.27
CA PHE A 583 17.38 -13.73 -11.69
C PHE A 583 18.65 -14.20 -12.41
N VAL A 584 18.77 -15.49 -12.70
CA VAL A 584 19.98 -16.03 -13.33
C VAL A 584 19.97 -15.82 -14.84
N ARG A 585 18.86 -16.20 -15.50
CA ARG A 585 18.75 -16.19 -16.96
C ARG A 585 18.60 -14.79 -17.53
N THR A 586 17.79 -13.93 -16.92
CA THR A 586 17.43 -12.62 -17.49
C THR A 586 18.22 -11.48 -16.86
N LEU A 587 18.24 -11.42 -15.53
CA LEU A 587 18.95 -10.36 -14.80
C LEU A 587 20.46 -10.58 -14.74
N GLY A 588 20.93 -11.80 -14.98
CA GLY A 588 22.35 -12.15 -15.05
C GLY A 588 23.04 -12.30 -13.69
N MET A 589 22.29 -12.54 -12.61
CA MET A 589 22.91 -12.95 -11.36
C MET A 589 23.63 -14.29 -11.55
N HIS A 590 24.82 -14.43 -10.96
CA HIS A 590 25.60 -15.64 -11.13
C HIS A 590 24.94 -16.83 -10.46
N ARG A 591 24.39 -16.64 -9.25
CA ARG A 591 23.65 -17.68 -8.52
C ARG A 591 22.43 -17.09 -7.84
N VAL A 592 21.45 -17.95 -7.60
CA VAL A 592 20.25 -17.66 -6.83
C VAL A 592 20.00 -18.81 -5.86
N TYR A 593 19.40 -18.51 -4.72
CA TYR A 593 18.96 -19.53 -3.78
C TYR A 593 17.91 -20.45 -4.42
N ASN A 594 17.99 -21.75 -4.15
CA ASN A 594 16.99 -22.72 -4.63
C ASN A 594 15.94 -22.93 -3.54
N SER A 595 14.81 -22.25 -3.67
CA SER A 595 13.72 -22.28 -2.69
C SER A 595 13.08 -23.67 -2.55
N ALA A 596 12.92 -24.40 -3.66
CA ALA A 596 12.37 -25.76 -3.67
C ALA A 596 13.26 -26.73 -2.87
N PHE A 597 14.58 -26.65 -3.05
CA PHE A 597 15.53 -27.47 -2.29
C PHE A 597 15.49 -27.17 -0.78
N MET A 598 15.39 -25.90 -0.40
CA MET A 598 15.28 -25.52 1.02
C MET A 598 13.98 -26.04 1.65
N HIS A 599 12.86 -26.00 0.92
CA HIS A 599 11.61 -26.59 1.39
C HIS A 599 11.71 -28.11 1.57
N MET A 600 12.39 -28.81 0.66
CA MET A 600 12.58 -30.26 0.75
C MET A 600 13.44 -30.72 1.93
N LEU A 601 14.25 -29.83 2.53
CA LEU A 601 15.13 -30.13 3.67
C LEU A 601 14.58 -29.63 5.02
N ARG A 602 13.42 -28.96 5.01
CA ARG A 602 12.85 -28.35 6.23
C ARG A 602 12.15 -29.36 7.15
N ASP A 603 11.82 -30.52 6.61
CA ASP A 603 11.23 -31.68 7.29
C ASP A 603 12.26 -32.81 7.38
#